data_AF-A0A1E4S1Y7-F1
#
_entry.id   AF-A0A1E4S1Y7-F1
#
_cell.length_a   1.000
_cell.length_b   1.000
_cell.length_c   1.000
_cell.angle_alpha   90.00
_cell.angle_beta   90.00
_cell.angle_gamma   90.00
#
_symmetry.space_group_name_H-M   'P 1'
#
loop_
_entity.id
_entity.type
_entity.pdbx_description
1 polymer ?
#
loop_
_entity_poly.entity_id
_entity_poly.type
_entity_poly.pdbx_seq_one_letter_code
_entity_poly.pdbx_strand_id
1 'polypeptide(L)'
;MSEDTQKEAPLSTPSKSNAQINDGKNTSQQQEGGSTVTIFDVATEIEDMLNDINKQIEKNSEEVSKIVNKINDKLDKVDRKIRSQQ
;
A
#
# COMPACT_ATOMS: atom_id res chain seq x y z
N MET A 1 46.84 10.30 -4.29
CA MET A 1 45.55 9.58 -4.15
C MET A 1 44.64 10.56 -3.44
N SER A 2 43.88 11.35 -4.19
CA SER A 2 43.00 12.38 -3.63
C SER A 2 41.58 11.82 -3.70
N GLU A 3 40.96 11.59 -2.55
CA GLU A 3 39.59 11.12 -2.44
C GLU A 3 38.62 12.27 -2.71
N ASP A 4 38.00 12.28 -3.89
CA ASP A 4 36.89 13.17 -4.21
C ASP A 4 35.64 12.73 -3.45
N THR A 5 35.33 13.44 -2.37
CA THR A 5 34.04 13.32 -1.67
C THR A 5 32.97 14.02 -2.50
N GLN A 6 32.24 13.28 -3.33
CA GLN A 6 31.04 13.80 -3.99
C GLN A 6 29.95 14.03 -2.94
N LYS A 7 29.75 15.30 -2.55
CA LYS A 7 28.54 15.75 -1.85
C LYS A 7 27.36 15.67 -2.83
N GLU A 8 26.48 14.70 -2.63
CA GLU A 8 25.21 14.65 -3.34
C GLU A 8 24.36 15.87 -2.97
N ALA A 9 23.86 16.57 -3.99
CA ALA A 9 22.94 17.69 -3.81
C ALA A 9 21.54 17.16 -3.41
N PRO A 10 20.78 17.86 -2.56
CA PRO A 10 19.45 17.42 -2.17
C PRO A 10 18.51 17.39 -3.37
N LEU A 11 17.86 16.23 -3.58
CA LEU A 11 16.79 16.02 -4.55
C LEU A 11 15.62 16.96 -4.24
N SER A 12 15.60 18.13 -4.88
CA SER A 12 14.52 19.08 -4.75
C SER A 12 13.37 18.62 -5.64
N THR A 13 12.28 18.12 -5.05
CA THR A 13 11.03 17.87 -5.78
C THR A 13 10.42 19.21 -6.22
N PRO A 14 10.01 19.39 -7.49
CA PRO A 14 9.33 20.60 -7.90
C PRO A 14 8.01 20.74 -7.12
N SER A 15 7.88 21.85 -6.40
CA SER A 15 6.62 22.19 -5.74
C SER A 15 5.58 22.50 -6.80
N LYS A 16 4.51 21.67 -6.83
CA LYS A 16 3.22 21.87 -7.49
C LYS A 16 3.31 22.57 -8.86
N SER A 17 3.27 21.78 -9.94
CA SER A 17 3.08 22.29 -11.30
C SER A 17 1.83 23.17 -11.38
N ASN A 18 2.02 24.48 -11.32
CA ASN A 18 1.02 25.43 -11.78
C ASN A 18 0.96 25.30 -13.31
N ALA A 19 -0.22 24.93 -13.80
CA ALA A 19 -0.53 24.99 -15.21
C ALA A 19 -0.30 26.41 -15.75
N GLN A 20 0.65 26.57 -16.68
CA GLN A 20 0.72 27.73 -17.55
C GLN A 20 0.90 27.26 -18.99
N ILE A 21 -0.19 27.41 -19.75
CA ILE A 21 -0.28 27.32 -21.19
C ILE A 21 0.52 28.49 -21.79
N ASN A 22 1.34 28.24 -22.81
CA ASN A 22 1.35 29.09 -24.01
C ASN A 22 2.11 28.50 -25.21
N ASP A 23 1.51 28.78 -26.37
CA ASP A 23 1.78 28.34 -27.73
C ASP A 23 3.24 28.31 -28.19
N GLY A 24 3.63 27.14 -28.71
CA GLY A 24 4.87 26.94 -29.47
C GLY A 24 4.63 25.91 -30.56
N LYS A 25 4.16 26.38 -31.71
CA LYS A 25 3.88 25.64 -32.95
C LYS A 25 5.03 24.67 -33.29
N ASN A 26 4.82 23.37 -33.17
CA ASN A 26 5.62 22.37 -33.86
C ASN A 26 4.75 21.21 -34.34
N THR A 27 4.77 20.99 -35.64
CA THR A 27 4.00 19.97 -36.36
C THR A 27 4.66 18.61 -36.26
N SER A 28 3.82 17.56 -36.27
CA SER A 28 4.13 16.17 -36.60
C SER A 28 4.73 15.31 -35.49
N GLN A 29 3.88 14.64 -34.72
CA GLN A 29 3.56 13.22 -34.93
C GLN A 29 2.43 12.82 -33.97
N GLN A 30 1.32 12.39 -34.56
CA GLN A 30 0.20 11.80 -33.85
C GLN A 30 0.63 10.40 -33.43
N GLN A 31 1.30 10.28 -32.28
CA GLN A 31 1.42 9.01 -31.57
C GLN A 31 0.15 8.84 -30.73
N GLU A 32 -0.68 7.90 -31.15
CA GLU A 32 -1.80 7.40 -30.37
C GLU A 32 -1.36 7.02 -28.96
N GLY A 33 -1.86 7.74 -27.96
CA GLY A 33 -2.34 7.15 -26.71
C GLY A 33 -1.37 6.41 -25.79
N GLY A 34 -0.07 6.69 -25.84
CA GLY A 34 0.87 6.18 -24.84
C GLY A 34 0.69 6.91 -23.50
N SER A 35 -0.11 6.35 -22.58
CA SER A 35 -0.20 6.88 -21.20
C SER A 35 1.20 6.81 -20.57
N THR A 36 1.84 7.96 -20.40
CA THR A 36 3.15 8.05 -19.76
C THR A 36 2.95 7.77 -18.28
N VAL A 37 3.36 6.58 -17.83
CA VAL A 37 3.37 6.22 -16.41
C VAL A 37 4.52 6.95 -15.73
N THR A 38 4.21 7.77 -14.74
CA THR A 38 5.22 8.45 -13.94
C THR A 38 5.60 7.61 -12.72
N ILE A 39 6.77 7.88 -12.15
CA ILE A 39 7.20 7.22 -10.91
C ILE A 39 6.26 7.53 -9.74
N PHE A 40 5.54 8.65 -9.78
CA PHE A 40 4.52 8.99 -8.79
C PHE A 40 3.27 8.12 -8.92
N ASP A 41 2.87 7.75 -10.14
CA ASP A 41 1.75 6.83 -10.37
C ASP A 41 2.08 5.45 -9.81
N VAL A 42 3.30 4.96 -10.06
CA VAL A 42 3.79 3.68 -9.51
C VAL A 42 3.87 3.73 -7.98
N ALA A 43 4.36 4.82 -7.40
CA ALA A 43 4.43 4.97 -5.95
C ALA A 43 3.03 4.96 -5.31
N THR A 44 2.06 5.63 -5.93
CA THR A 44 0.66 5.65 -5.47
C THR A 44 0.05 4.25 -5.53
N GLU A 45 0.27 3.51 -6.62
CA GLU A 45 -0.23 2.14 -6.75
C GLU A 45 0.38 1.19 -5.72
N ILE A 46 1.67 1.36 -5.38
CA ILE A 46 2.32 0.62 -4.31
C ILE A 46 1.71 0.95 -2.94
N GLU A 47 1.46 2.22 -2.65
CA GLU A 47 0.81 2.64 -1.41
C GLU A 47 -0.59 2.03 -1.27
N ASP A 48 -1.38 2.03 -2.33
CA ASP A 48 -2.71 1.44 -2.36
C ASP A 48 -2.66 -0.08 -2.12
N MET A 49 -1.76 -0.79 -2.79
CA MET A 49 -1.55 -2.23 -2.58
C MET A 49 -1.15 -2.55 -1.14
N LEU A 50 -0.24 -1.77 -0.54
CA LEU A 50 0.18 -1.96 0.85
C LEU A 50 -0.97 -1.71 1.83
N ASN A 51 -1.79 -0.70 1.56
CA ASN A 51 -2.96 -0.40 2.38
C ASN A 51 -3.98 -1.55 2.31
N ASP A 52 -4.19 -2.13 1.13
CA ASP A 52 -5.10 -3.27 0.95
C ASP A 52 -4.59 -4.55 1.61
N ILE A 53 -3.27 -4.78 1.59
CA ILE A 53 -2.64 -5.86 2.38
C ILE A 53 -2.91 -5.67 3.87
N ASN A 54 -2.73 -4.45 4.39
CA ASN A 54 -2.99 -4.16 5.81
C ASN A 54 -4.45 -4.44 6.19
N LYS A 55 -5.42 -3.98 5.38
CA LYS A 55 -6.85 -4.26 5.62
C LYS A 55 -7.15 -5.76 5.63
N GLN A 56 -6.52 -6.53 4.74
CA GLN A 56 -6.70 -7.98 4.71
C GLN A 56 -6.13 -8.66 5.96
N ILE A 57 -4.95 -8.21 6.43
CA ILE A 57 -4.34 -8.72 7.66
C ILE A 57 -5.25 -8.45 8.87
N GLU A 58 -5.79 -7.24 8.99
CA GLU A 58 -6.72 -6.87 10.07
C GLU A 58 -7.98 -7.75 10.03
N LYS A 59 -8.60 -7.89 8.86
CA LYS A 59 -9.77 -8.75 8.68
C LYS A 59 -9.48 -10.21 9.07
N ASN A 60 -8.35 -10.76 8.64
CA ASN A 60 -7.95 -12.12 8.97
C ASN A 60 -7.73 -12.29 10.47
N SER A 61 -7.11 -11.31 11.13
CA SER A 61 -6.91 -11.30 12.58
C SER A 61 -8.25 -11.37 13.33
N GLU A 62 -9.24 -10.58 12.91
CA GLU A 62 -10.59 -10.63 13.50
C GLU A 62 -11.27 -11.99 13.28
N GLU A 63 -11.18 -12.56 12.08
CA GLU A 63 -11.77 -13.86 11.77
C GLU A 63 -11.16 -14.97 12.60
N VAL A 64 -9.83 -14.99 12.74
CA VAL A 64 -9.11 -15.92 13.61
C VAL A 64 -9.56 -15.76 15.07
N SER A 65 -9.65 -14.52 15.57
CA SER A 65 -10.14 -14.26 16.93
C SER A 65 -11.56 -14.82 17.17
N LYS A 66 -12.47 -14.60 16.21
CA LYS A 66 -13.85 -15.14 16.25
C LYS A 66 -13.85 -16.67 16.29
N ILE A 67 -12.96 -17.32 15.55
CA ILE A 67 -12.85 -18.79 15.53
C ILE A 67 -12.32 -19.31 16.87
N VAL A 68 -11.25 -18.70 17.40
CA VAL A 68 -10.66 -19.07 18.69
C VAL A 68 -11.69 -18.96 19.81
N ASN A 69 -12.45 -17.86 19.86
CA ASN A 69 -13.50 -17.68 20.85
C ASN A 69 -14.58 -18.76 20.76
N LYS A 70 -15.01 -19.12 19.54
CA LYS A 70 -15.97 -20.23 19.33
C LYS A 70 -15.43 -21.58 19.78
N ILE A 71 -14.14 -21.83 19.63
CA ILE A 71 -13.49 -23.07 20.10
C ILE A 71 -13.48 -23.08 21.62
N ASN A 72 -13.05 -21.99 22.26
CA ASN A 72 -13.04 -21.86 23.72
C ASN A 72 -14.44 -22.05 24.31
N ASP A 73 -15.47 -21.44 23.73
CA ASP A 73 -16.87 -21.63 24.16
C ASP A 73 -17.32 -23.10 24.08
N LYS A 74 -16.88 -23.83 23.05
CA LYS A 74 -17.19 -25.26 22.90
C LYS A 74 -16.46 -26.09 23.95
N LEU A 75 -15.17 -25.80 24.19
CA LEU A 75 -14.38 -26.48 25.21
C LEU A 75 -14.98 -26.25 26.61
N ASP A 76 -15.37 -25.01 26.94
CA ASP A 76 -16.03 -24.68 28.21
C ASP A 76 -17.37 -25.41 28.39
N LYS A 77 -18.11 -25.63 27.31
CA LYS A 77 -19.35 -26.44 27.36
C LYS A 77 -19.05 -27.90 27.61
N VAL A 78 -17.98 -28.44 27.02
CA VAL A 78 -17.53 -29.82 27.26
C VAL A 78 -17.04 -29.99 28.69
N ASP A 79 -16.17 -29.09 29.19
CA ASP A 79 -15.65 -29.14 30.56
C ASP A 79 -16.78 -29.09 31.59
N ARG A 80 -17.76 -28.19 31.39
CA ARG A 80 -18.96 -28.13 32.25
C ARG A 80 -19.77 -29.42 32.24
N LYS A 81 -19.95 -30.05 31.07
CA LYS A 81 -20.65 -31.34 30.98
C LYS A 81 -19.91 -32.45 31.73
N ILE A 82 -18.59 -32.52 31.59
CA ILE A 82 -17.76 -33.51 32.28
C ILE A 82 -17.89 -33.33 33.80
N ARG A 83 -17.74 -32.10 34.30
CA ARG A 83 -17.88 -31.78 35.73
C ARG A 83 -19.27 -32.09 36.28
N SER A 84 -20.33 -31.93 35.49
CA SER A 84 -21.69 -32.23 35.93
C SER A 84 -22.03 -33.72 35.99
N GLN A 85 -21.17 -34.58 35.42
CA GLN A 85 -21.34 -36.04 35.42
C GLN A 85 -20.45 -36.75 36.46
N GLN A 86 -19.60 -36.01 37.17
CA GLN A 86 -18.81 -36.48 38.32
C GLN A 86 -19.49 -36.08 39.62
#